data_AF-A0AA43BPV3-F1
#
_entry.id   AF-A0AA43BPV3-F1
#
_cell.length_a   1.000
_cell.length_b   1.000
_cell.length_c   1.000
_cell.angle_alpha   90.00
_cell.angle_beta   90.00
_cell.angle_gamma   90.00
#
_symmetry.space_group_name_H-M   'P 1'
#
loop_
_entity.id
_entity.type
_entity.pdbx_description
1 polymer ?
#
loop_
_entity_poly.entity_id
_entity_poly.type
_entity_poly.pdbx_seq_one_letter_code
_entity_poly.pdbx_strand_id
1 'polypeptide(L)'
;MRIWAAIVGLCSALTACAAQQAPSTAGSLFASPAAERAKELAPDLHHYAETAWEAARQADRDGHAKAAGDFRTEARLWLAAAAAEAERVEIGRRRVELQAAEERWAKQLARDQAAAGVVAQDISRYEARSVALKEAERLSPASAGGSTEEIAAALLTRVRLNLALAEALGAEESELDPLEGRAESIEGQYPRSAKRAETLLLETEALIGDMRARWPEPLPGAAAELIQTALITGFSADRTNTGVIVRSERFFKASGQVSSATVKRFHGLLQAFPHGPVACQVAVPELRSRVWARRVASLVERFGRMDDPGRVSTGMVVTGALGAGTVQCTFAAYRGP
;
A
#
# COMPACT_ATOMS: atom_id res chain seq x y z
N MET A 1 1.10 46.64 26.80
CA MET A 1 1.31 46.54 28.27
C MET A 1 0.01 46.13 28.99
N ARG A 2 -0.43 44.88 28.83
CA ARG A 2 -1.67 44.35 29.43
C ARG A 2 -1.60 42.83 29.72
N ILE A 3 -0.41 42.31 30.03
CA ILE A 3 -0.21 40.86 30.26
C ILE A 3 0.37 40.57 31.66
N TRP A 4 0.96 41.55 32.33
CA TRP A 4 1.55 41.36 33.67
C TRP A 4 0.55 41.38 34.83
N ALA A 5 -0.69 41.83 34.61
CA ALA A 5 -1.73 41.82 35.64
C ALA A 5 -2.43 40.45 35.81
N ALA A 6 -2.25 39.52 34.88
CA ALA A 6 -2.89 38.19 34.94
C ALA A 6 -2.07 37.15 35.73
N ILE A 7 -0.77 37.37 35.92
CA ILE A 7 0.13 36.39 36.57
C ILE A 7 0.20 36.61 38.08
N VAL A 8 0.02 37.85 38.56
CA VAL A 8 0.02 38.14 40.01
C VAL A 8 -1.34 37.85 40.68
N GLY A 9 -2.43 37.80 39.91
CA GLY A 9 -3.77 37.46 40.42
C GLY A 9 -4.00 35.98 40.72
N LEU A 10 -3.22 35.08 40.12
CA LEU A 10 -3.40 33.62 40.28
C LEU A 10 -2.61 33.05 41.48
N CYS A 11 -1.58 33.75 41.97
CA CYS A 11 -0.81 33.35 43.16
C CYS A 11 -1.50 33.70 44.49
N SER A 12 -2.49 34.60 44.48
CA SER A 12 -3.25 34.98 45.68
C SER A 12 -4.47 34.10 45.94
N ALA A 13 -4.80 33.18 45.02
CA ALA A 13 -5.92 32.25 45.14
C ALA A 13 -5.53 30.86 45.68
N LEU A 14 -4.25 30.64 46.02
CA LEU A 14 -3.72 29.36 46.50
C LEU A 14 -3.26 29.36 47.97
N THR A 15 -3.42 30.45 48.71
CA THR A 15 -3.07 30.51 50.15
C THR A 15 -4.28 30.63 51.08
N ALA A 16 -5.50 30.47 50.56
CA ALA A 16 -6.72 30.55 51.35
C ALA A 16 -7.66 29.37 51.07
N CYS A 17 -7.35 28.22 51.67
CA CYS A 17 -8.31 27.21 52.13
C CYS A 17 -7.65 26.49 53.31
N ALA A 18 -7.82 27.04 54.52
CA ALA A 18 -8.91 26.73 55.43
C ALA A 18 -8.47 25.63 56.40
N ALA A 19 -8.11 26.07 57.61
CA ALA A 19 -8.14 25.24 58.80
C ALA A 19 -9.54 24.64 58.92
N GLN A 20 -9.69 23.42 58.41
CA GLN A 20 -10.94 22.68 58.49
C GLN A 20 -11.07 22.19 59.93
N GLN A 21 -11.81 22.94 60.74
CA GLN A 21 -12.30 22.45 62.01
C GLN A 21 -13.11 21.18 61.74
N ALA A 22 -12.56 20.05 62.20
CA ALA A 22 -13.22 18.76 62.12
C ALA A 22 -14.54 18.80 62.90
N PRO A 23 -15.68 18.41 62.32
CA PRO A 23 -16.85 18.12 63.12
C PRO A 23 -16.52 16.92 64.02
N SER A 24 -16.74 17.08 65.33
CA SER A 24 -16.68 16.00 66.31
C SER A 24 -17.81 15.01 66.03
N THR A 25 -17.55 14.04 65.16
CA THR A 25 -18.29 12.79 65.13
C THR A 25 -17.26 11.68 65.19
N ALA A 26 -17.24 10.96 66.31
CA ALA A 26 -16.45 9.75 66.52
C ALA A 26 -16.87 8.58 65.60
N GLY A 27 -17.71 8.86 64.58
CA GLY A 27 -18.14 7.94 63.55
C GLY A 27 -17.13 7.86 62.42
N SER A 28 -16.09 7.06 62.68
CA SER A 28 -15.18 6.45 61.71
C SER A 28 -14.23 7.35 60.92
N LEU A 29 -13.14 7.75 61.60
CA LEU A 29 -11.91 8.26 60.98
C LEU A 29 -11.42 7.40 59.79
N PHE A 30 -11.72 6.09 59.83
CA PHE A 30 -11.30 5.09 58.85
C PHE A 30 -12.35 4.77 57.77
N ALA A 31 -13.56 5.34 57.81
CA ALA A 31 -14.59 5.07 56.79
C ALA A 31 -14.45 5.94 55.54
N SER A 32 -13.40 6.76 55.44
CA SER A 32 -13.23 7.62 54.27
C SER A 32 -12.72 6.80 53.06
N PRO A 33 -13.09 7.18 51.82
CA PRO A 33 -12.53 6.56 50.61
C PRO A 33 -11.00 6.70 50.51
N ALA A 34 -10.41 7.68 51.22
CA ALA A 34 -8.97 7.84 51.31
C ALA A 34 -8.34 6.82 52.27
N ALA A 35 -9.01 6.52 53.39
CA ALA A 35 -8.58 5.49 54.35
C ALA A 35 -8.65 4.08 53.74
N GLU A 36 -9.72 3.74 53.01
CA GLU A 36 -9.82 2.46 52.29
C GLU A 36 -8.72 2.30 51.24
N ARG A 37 -8.43 3.36 50.45
CA ARG A 37 -7.31 3.34 49.52
C ARG A 37 -5.95 3.25 50.21
N ALA A 38 -5.79 3.90 51.36
CA ALA A 38 -4.59 3.81 52.17
C ALA A 38 -4.35 2.39 52.71
N LYS A 39 -5.42 1.70 53.10
CA LYS A 39 -5.35 0.30 53.52
C LYS A 39 -4.85 -0.63 52.40
N GLU A 40 -5.21 -0.37 51.16
CA GLU A 40 -4.78 -1.17 50.00
C GLU A 40 -3.36 -0.82 49.51
N LEU A 41 -3.00 0.47 49.50
CA LEU A 41 -1.77 0.95 48.84
C LEU A 41 -0.63 1.30 49.80
N ALA A 42 -0.94 1.56 51.07
CA ALA A 42 0.02 1.88 52.12
C ALA A 42 -0.34 1.18 53.46
N PRO A 43 -0.44 -0.18 53.46
CA PRO A 43 -1.00 -0.95 54.57
C PRO A 43 -0.25 -0.73 55.89
N ASP A 44 1.08 -0.57 55.84
CA ASP A 44 1.91 -0.38 57.03
C ASP A 44 1.58 0.94 57.76
N LEU A 45 1.41 2.03 57.00
CA LEU A 45 1.06 3.35 57.55
C LEU A 45 -0.39 3.39 58.04
N HIS A 46 -1.29 2.72 57.33
CA HIS A 46 -2.68 2.55 57.77
C HIS A 46 -2.73 1.77 59.09
N HIS A 47 -1.91 0.72 59.24
CA HIS A 47 -1.81 -0.05 60.47
C HIS A 47 -1.29 0.80 61.65
N TYR A 48 -0.30 1.68 61.45
CA TYR A 48 0.16 2.61 62.49
C TYR A 48 -0.94 3.60 62.92
N ALA A 49 -1.82 4.00 62.01
CA ALA A 49 -2.97 4.82 62.36
C ALA A 49 -4.00 4.05 63.21
N GLU A 50 -4.27 2.79 62.89
CA GLU A 50 -5.17 1.91 63.65
C GLU A 50 -4.65 1.68 65.07
N THR A 51 -3.37 1.36 65.21
CA THR A 51 -2.74 1.11 66.53
C THR A 51 -2.72 2.35 67.41
N ALA A 52 -2.41 3.53 66.86
CA ALA A 52 -2.51 4.80 67.58
C ALA A 52 -3.96 5.12 67.99
N TRP A 53 -4.94 4.81 67.14
CA TRP A 53 -6.36 4.99 67.48
C TRP A 53 -6.85 4.04 68.57
N GLU A 54 -6.33 2.82 68.60
CA GLU A 54 -6.56 1.85 69.68
C GLU A 54 -5.94 2.30 71.01
N ALA A 55 -4.70 2.79 70.98
CA ALA A 55 -4.03 3.38 72.14
C ALA A 55 -4.80 4.59 72.69
N ALA A 56 -5.35 5.44 71.81
CA ALA A 56 -6.21 6.54 72.20
C ALA A 56 -7.48 6.07 72.93
N ARG A 57 -8.15 5.04 72.40
CA ARG A 57 -9.36 4.46 73.04
C ARG A 57 -9.04 3.85 74.40
N GLN A 58 -7.87 3.23 74.55
CA GLN A 58 -7.45 2.64 75.81
C GLN A 58 -7.11 3.72 76.85
N ALA A 59 -6.33 4.74 76.48
CA ALA A 59 -6.00 5.86 77.37
C ALA A 59 -7.24 6.65 77.85
N ASP A 60 -8.27 6.76 77.01
CA ASP A 60 -9.56 7.39 77.35
C ASP A 60 -10.32 6.57 78.41
N ARG A 61 -10.31 5.23 78.32
CA ARG A 61 -10.90 4.33 79.32
C ARG A 61 -10.16 4.37 80.66
N ASP A 62 -8.84 4.52 80.61
CA ASP A 62 -7.98 4.57 81.79
C ASP A 62 -7.96 5.97 82.46
N GLY A 63 -8.72 6.93 81.94
CA GLY A 63 -8.86 8.28 82.50
C GLY A 63 -7.69 9.23 82.16
N HIS A 64 -6.80 8.83 81.25
CA HIS A 64 -5.65 9.62 80.81
C HIS A 64 -6.00 10.53 79.63
N ALA A 65 -6.81 11.56 79.89
CA ALA A 65 -7.36 12.44 78.85
C ALA A 65 -6.31 13.12 77.93
N LYS A 66 -5.16 13.53 78.49
CA LYS A 66 -4.08 14.15 77.70
C LYS A 66 -3.44 13.15 76.72
N ALA A 67 -3.08 11.96 77.22
CA ALA A 67 -2.51 10.90 76.39
C ALA A 67 -3.49 10.43 75.30
N ALA A 68 -4.79 10.35 75.62
CA ALA A 68 -5.82 10.05 74.63
C ALA A 68 -5.88 11.12 73.51
N GLY A 69 -5.71 12.40 73.85
CA GLY A 69 -5.61 13.49 72.87
C GLY A 69 -4.37 13.40 71.96
N ASP A 70 -3.23 13.07 72.55
CA ASP A 70 -1.96 12.90 71.83
C ASP A 70 -2.05 11.73 70.84
N PHE A 71 -2.54 10.56 71.29
CA PHE A 71 -2.74 9.40 70.42
C PHE A 71 -3.80 9.61 69.33
N ARG A 72 -4.88 10.38 69.59
CA ARG A 72 -5.84 10.76 68.53
C ARG A 72 -5.19 11.64 67.46
N THR A 73 -4.26 12.52 67.87
CA THR A 73 -3.53 13.37 66.94
C THR A 73 -2.54 12.53 66.12
N GLU A 74 -1.81 11.63 66.77
CA GLU A 74 -0.91 10.68 66.12
C GLU A 74 -1.64 9.80 65.09
N ALA A 75 -2.80 9.23 65.44
CA ALA A 75 -3.62 8.45 64.51
C ALA A 75 -4.05 9.25 63.28
N ARG A 76 -4.41 10.54 63.45
CA ARG A 76 -4.76 11.43 62.32
C ARG A 76 -3.56 11.71 61.41
N LEU A 77 -2.38 11.91 61.99
CA LEU A 77 -1.15 12.16 61.23
C LEU A 77 -0.72 10.91 60.45
N TRP A 78 -0.77 9.73 61.06
CA TRP A 78 -0.48 8.47 60.37
C TRP A 78 -1.47 8.20 59.24
N LEU A 79 -2.77 8.44 59.46
CA LEU A 79 -3.77 8.23 58.42
C LEU A 79 -3.59 9.23 57.26
N ALA A 80 -3.25 10.49 57.55
CA ALA A 80 -2.94 11.48 56.52
C ALA A 80 -1.69 11.10 55.72
N ALA A 81 -0.64 10.59 56.39
CA ALA A 81 0.56 10.08 55.74
C ALA A 81 0.26 8.86 54.86
N ALA A 82 -0.58 7.92 55.36
CA ALA A 82 -1.01 6.75 54.60
C ALA A 82 -1.81 7.13 53.35
N ALA A 83 -2.71 8.10 53.46
CA ALA A 83 -3.47 8.62 52.32
C ALA A 83 -2.56 9.30 51.27
N ALA A 84 -1.61 10.12 51.71
CA ALA A 84 -0.65 10.76 50.81
C ALA A 84 0.27 9.75 50.09
N GLU A 85 0.70 8.71 50.80
CA GLU A 85 1.52 7.64 50.21
C GLU A 85 0.71 6.80 49.21
N ALA A 86 -0.54 6.50 49.52
CA ALA A 86 -1.45 5.83 48.59
C ALA A 86 -1.63 6.62 47.27
N GLU A 87 -1.82 7.94 47.37
CA GLU A 87 -1.88 8.81 46.19
C GLU A 87 -0.56 8.81 45.40
N ARG A 88 0.58 8.84 46.09
CA ARG A 88 1.92 8.76 45.46
C ARG A 88 2.08 7.44 44.68
N VAL A 89 1.70 6.32 45.27
CA VAL A 89 1.75 4.99 44.65
C VAL A 89 0.82 4.93 43.43
N GLU A 90 -0.39 5.46 43.54
CA GLU A 90 -1.37 5.48 42.46
C GLU A 90 -0.87 6.33 41.27
N ILE A 91 -0.34 7.52 41.54
CA ILE A 91 0.29 8.38 40.52
C ILE A 91 1.49 7.65 39.88
N GLY A 92 2.29 6.95 40.67
CA GLY A 92 3.42 6.14 40.19
C GLY A 92 2.97 5.07 39.20
N ARG A 93 1.93 4.30 39.54
CA ARG A 93 1.36 3.26 38.66
C ARG A 93 0.82 3.86 37.36
N ARG A 94 0.03 4.93 37.45
CA ARG A 94 -0.51 5.62 36.26
C ARG A 94 0.58 6.17 35.36
N ARG A 95 1.69 6.68 35.92
CA ARG A 95 2.84 7.14 35.12
C ARG A 95 3.49 5.99 34.35
N VAL A 96 3.68 4.83 34.97
CA VAL A 96 4.24 3.64 34.30
C VAL A 96 3.31 3.16 33.18
N GLU A 97 2.00 3.11 33.43
CA GLU A 97 1.01 2.72 32.42
C GLU A 97 0.97 3.69 31.24
N LEU A 98 1.02 5.00 31.51
CA LEU A 98 1.08 6.04 30.49
C LEU A 98 2.36 5.93 29.66
N GLN A 99 3.51 5.76 30.30
CA GLN A 99 4.79 5.59 29.60
C GLN A 99 4.79 4.36 28.70
N ALA A 100 4.25 3.23 29.17
CA ALA A 100 4.10 2.03 28.35
C ALA A 100 3.12 2.24 27.17
N ALA A 101 2.05 3.03 27.36
CA ALA A 101 1.15 3.40 26.27
C ALA A 101 1.83 4.31 25.24
N GLU A 102 2.56 5.32 25.69
CA GLU A 102 3.34 6.23 24.83
C GLU A 102 4.36 5.46 23.99
N GLU A 103 5.10 4.52 24.58
CA GLU A 103 6.03 3.67 23.83
C GLU A 103 5.34 2.80 22.77
N ARG A 104 4.15 2.27 23.07
CA ARG A 104 3.36 1.51 22.09
C ARG A 104 2.90 2.41 20.93
N TRP A 105 2.40 3.60 21.23
CA TRP A 105 1.98 4.57 20.21
C TRP A 105 3.16 5.07 19.39
N ALA A 106 4.32 5.32 19.99
CA ALA A 106 5.53 5.72 19.28
C ALA A 106 6.01 4.62 18.32
N LYS A 107 6.00 3.35 18.76
CA LYS A 107 6.33 2.20 17.90
C LYS A 107 5.33 2.05 16.75
N GLN A 108 4.04 2.25 17.01
CA GLN A 108 3.01 2.19 15.96
C GLN A 108 3.19 3.34 14.96
N LEU A 109 3.39 4.57 15.44
CA LEU A 109 3.62 5.74 14.58
C LEU A 109 4.88 5.56 13.73
N ALA A 110 5.97 5.00 14.27
CA ALA A 110 7.18 4.71 13.50
C ALA A 110 6.92 3.67 12.38
N ARG A 111 6.11 2.65 12.64
CA ARG A 111 5.68 1.68 11.62
C ARG A 111 4.80 2.33 10.56
N ASP A 112 3.86 3.17 10.97
CA ASP A 112 2.95 3.87 10.05
C ASP A 112 3.71 4.89 9.21
N GLN A 113 4.71 5.60 9.78
CA GLN A 113 5.61 6.49 9.04
C GLN A 113 6.51 5.72 8.07
N ALA A 114 7.02 4.54 8.45
CA ALA A 114 7.78 3.69 7.54
C ALA A 114 6.91 3.19 6.38
N ALA A 115 5.68 2.74 6.67
CA ALA A 115 4.71 2.33 5.66
C ALA A 115 4.31 3.50 4.74
N ALA A 116 4.05 4.68 5.31
CA ALA A 116 3.77 5.89 4.56
C ALA A 116 4.97 6.33 3.71
N GLY A 117 6.20 6.14 4.19
CA GLY A 117 7.43 6.41 3.43
C GLY A 117 7.57 5.52 2.20
N VAL A 118 7.25 4.22 2.33
CA VAL A 118 7.20 3.29 1.18
C VAL A 118 6.13 3.73 0.18
N VAL A 119 4.92 4.05 0.65
CA VAL A 119 3.84 4.54 -0.22
C VAL A 119 4.20 5.87 -0.90
N ALA A 120 4.87 6.79 -0.18
CA ALA A 120 5.31 8.07 -0.75
C ALA A 120 6.43 7.90 -1.79
N GLN A 121 7.34 6.95 -1.58
CA GLN A 121 8.35 6.56 -2.58
C GLN A 121 7.69 5.93 -3.81
N ASP A 122 6.70 5.06 -3.62
CA ASP A 122 5.94 4.48 -4.72
C ASP A 122 5.18 5.57 -5.50
N ILE A 123 4.46 6.48 -4.82
CA ILE A 123 3.79 7.62 -5.46
C ILE A 123 4.79 8.47 -6.23
N SER A 124 5.94 8.80 -5.63
CA SER A 124 6.98 9.60 -6.29
C SER A 124 7.55 8.87 -7.52
N ARG A 125 7.72 7.55 -7.45
CA ARG A 125 8.14 6.70 -8.56
C ARG A 125 7.08 6.66 -9.65
N TYR A 126 5.79 6.55 -9.30
CA TYR A 126 4.67 6.60 -10.24
C TYR A 126 4.52 7.98 -10.88
N GLU A 127 4.68 9.06 -10.13
CA GLU A 127 4.63 10.43 -10.63
C GLU A 127 5.80 10.71 -11.56
N ALA A 128 7.03 10.37 -11.16
CA ALA A 128 8.22 10.46 -12.02
C ALA A 128 8.06 9.64 -13.30
N ARG A 129 7.49 8.43 -13.21
CA ARG A 129 7.16 7.59 -14.36
C ARG A 129 6.08 8.20 -15.24
N SER A 130 5.05 8.81 -14.65
CA SER A 130 3.98 9.48 -15.39
C SER A 130 4.47 10.75 -16.10
N VAL A 131 5.40 11.48 -15.49
CA VAL A 131 6.05 12.66 -16.08
C VAL A 131 7.00 12.21 -17.18
N ALA A 132 7.80 11.18 -16.96
CA ALA A 132 8.64 10.58 -18.00
C ALA A 132 7.81 10.04 -19.18
N LEU A 133 6.65 9.44 -18.92
CA LEU A 133 5.70 8.99 -19.95
C LEU A 133 5.05 10.18 -20.68
N LYS A 134 4.63 11.24 -19.99
CA LYS A 134 4.07 12.44 -20.62
C LYS A 134 5.09 13.19 -21.45
N GLU A 135 6.34 13.29 -21.00
CA GLU A 135 7.43 13.85 -21.79
C GLU A 135 7.79 12.92 -22.96
N ALA A 136 7.69 11.60 -22.80
CA ALA A 136 7.84 10.65 -23.91
C ALA A 136 6.69 10.77 -24.93
N GLU A 137 5.45 10.99 -24.49
CA GLU A 137 4.28 11.26 -25.36
C GLU A 137 4.43 12.59 -26.10
N ARG A 138 4.95 13.63 -25.42
CA ARG A 138 5.27 14.92 -26.03
C ARG A 138 6.34 14.79 -27.13
N LEU A 139 7.28 13.86 -26.95
CA LEU A 139 8.38 13.58 -27.88
C LEU A 139 8.04 12.50 -28.92
N SER A 140 6.87 11.85 -28.85
CA SER A 140 6.50 10.76 -29.76
C SER A 140 5.42 11.21 -30.75
N PRO A 141 5.78 11.58 -32.00
CA PRO A 141 4.82 11.78 -33.07
C PRO A 141 4.43 10.42 -33.64
N ALA A 142 3.62 9.65 -32.90
CA ALA A 142 3.05 8.39 -33.41
C ALA A 142 1.60 8.62 -33.86
N SER A 143 1.40 9.54 -34.81
CA SER A 143 0.22 9.54 -35.66
C SER A 143 0.63 9.11 -37.07
N ALA A 144 -0.20 8.27 -37.67
CA ALA A 144 0.09 7.55 -38.90
C ALA A 144 0.62 8.46 -40.02
N GLY A 145 1.88 8.25 -40.41
CA GLY A 145 2.52 9.03 -41.49
C GLY A 145 4.04 9.21 -41.37
N GLY A 146 4.64 8.81 -40.24
CA GLY A 146 6.07 9.02 -40.00
C GLY A 146 7.00 8.20 -40.91
N SER A 147 8.18 8.74 -41.18
CA SER A 147 9.23 8.05 -41.93
C SER A 147 9.68 6.77 -41.21
N THR A 148 10.29 5.82 -41.93
CA THR A 148 10.84 4.59 -41.31
C THR A 148 11.85 4.87 -40.21
N GLU A 149 12.49 6.04 -40.27
CA GLU A 149 13.47 6.52 -39.31
C GLU A 149 12.80 6.95 -38.00
N GLU A 150 11.71 7.72 -38.08
CA GLU A 150 10.92 8.15 -36.91
C GLU A 150 10.32 6.94 -36.18
N ILE A 151 9.86 5.92 -36.93
CA ILE A 151 9.37 4.67 -36.36
C ILE A 151 10.50 3.93 -35.64
N ALA A 152 11.68 3.82 -36.26
CA ALA A 152 12.82 3.15 -35.63
C ALA A 152 13.29 3.88 -34.36
N ALA A 153 13.32 5.22 -34.37
CA ALA A 153 13.67 6.03 -33.21
C ALA A 153 12.67 5.85 -32.06
N ALA A 154 11.36 5.88 -32.35
CA ALA A 154 10.33 5.64 -31.34
C ALA A 154 10.43 4.25 -30.71
N LEU A 155 10.71 3.22 -31.53
CA LEU A 155 10.94 1.86 -31.04
C LEU A 155 12.18 1.76 -30.14
N LEU A 156 13.29 2.42 -30.50
CA LEU A 156 14.51 2.44 -29.69
C LEU A 156 14.32 3.18 -28.37
N THR A 157 13.60 4.31 -28.36
CA THR A 157 13.22 4.98 -27.12
C THR A 157 12.44 4.03 -26.21
N ARG A 158 11.51 3.24 -26.77
CA ARG A 158 10.76 2.24 -26.00
C ARG A 158 11.64 1.10 -25.49
N VAL A 159 12.59 0.61 -26.29
CA VAL A 159 13.58 -0.40 -25.87
C VAL A 159 14.34 0.08 -24.64
N ARG A 160 14.86 1.32 -24.64
CA ARG A 160 15.58 1.87 -23.48
C ARG A 160 14.71 1.94 -22.23
N LEU A 161 13.45 2.35 -22.39
CA LEU A 161 12.51 2.38 -21.27
C LEU A 161 12.22 0.97 -20.73
N ASN A 162 12.13 -0.03 -21.60
CA ASN A 162 11.97 -1.42 -21.18
C ASN A 162 13.22 -1.97 -20.46
N LEU A 163 14.42 -1.59 -20.89
CA LEU A 163 15.67 -1.99 -20.22
C LEU A 163 15.78 -1.34 -18.84
N ALA A 164 15.51 -0.04 -18.71
CA ALA A 164 15.43 0.64 -17.42
C ALA A 164 14.35 0.03 -16.51
N LEU A 165 13.23 -0.43 -17.08
CA LEU A 165 12.22 -1.17 -16.33
C LEU A 165 12.74 -2.53 -15.88
N ALA A 166 13.42 -3.28 -16.73
CA ALA A 166 14.01 -4.57 -16.38
C ALA A 166 15.04 -4.41 -15.25
N GLU A 167 15.94 -3.43 -15.34
CA GLU A 167 16.86 -3.07 -14.25
C GLU A 167 16.10 -2.76 -12.95
N ALA A 168 15.06 -1.92 -13.04
CA ALA A 168 14.19 -1.56 -11.91
C ALA A 168 13.42 -2.75 -11.29
N LEU A 169 13.21 -3.82 -12.05
CA LEU A 169 12.62 -5.08 -11.60
C LEU A 169 13.68 -6.07 -11.07
N GLY A 170 14.97 -5.72 -11.13
CA GLY A 170 16.09 -6.51 -10.62
C GLY A 170 16.73 -7.45 -11.65
N ALA A 171 16.76 -7.07 -12.93
CA ALA A 171 17.50 -7.83 -13.95
C ALA A 171 19.00 -7.77 -13.67
N GLU A 172 19.69 -8.88 -13.91
CA GLU A 172 21.15 -8.92 -13.75
C GLU A 172 21.85 -8.23 -14.92
N GLU A 173 23.05 -7.68 -14.69
CA GLU A 173 23.87 -7.02 -15.73
C GLU A 173 24.11 -7.97 -16.93
N SER A 174 24.28 -9.28 -16.66
CA SER A 174 24.43 -10.30 -17.71
C SER A 174 23.20 -10.49 -18.60
N GLU A 175 22.00 -10.12 -18.12
CA GLU A 175 20.75 -10.13 -18.89
C GLU A 175 20.56 -8.83 -19.70
N LEU A 176 21.08 -7.70 -19.20
CA LEU A 176 20.91 -6.36 -19.78
C LEU A 176 21.96 -6.00 -20.83
N ASP A 177 23.25 -6.26 -20.55
CA ASP A 177 24.39 -5.89 -21.42
C ASP A 177 24.21 -6.30 -22.89
N PRO A 178 23.74 -7.53 -23.21
CA PRO A 178 23.57 -7.95 -24.60
C PRO A 178 22.49 -7.14 -25.34
N LEU A 179 21.46 -6.69 -24.62
CA LEU A 179 20.34 -5.92 -25.19
C LEU A 179 20.69 -4.44 -25.32
N GLU A 180 21.42 -3.89 -24.35
CA GLU A 180 21.97 -2.53 -24.37
C GLU A 180 22.96 -2.36 -25.52
N GLY A 181 23.97 -3.23 -25.62
CA GLY A 181 24.94 -3.18 -26.73
C GLY A 181 24.29 -3.32 -28.11
N ARG A 182 23.17 -4.06 -28.21
CA ARG A 182 22.38 -4.12 -29.45
C ARG A 182 21.58 -2.85 -29.70
N ALA A 183 21.02 -2.21 -28.67
CA ALA A 183 20.32 -0.93 -28.80
C ALA A 183 21.28 0.16 -29.30
N GLU A 184 22.47 0.25 -28.71
CA GLU A 184 23.54 1.16 -29.14
C GLU A 184 23.99 0.88 -30.56
N SER A 185 24.17 -0.41 -30.92
CA SER A 185 24.54 -0.80 -32.29
C SER A 185 23.48 -0.39 -33.33
N ILE A 186 22.19 -0.50 -33.01
CA ILE A 186 21.10 -0.10 -33.92
C ILE A 186 21.04 1.42 -34.05
N GLU A 187 21.28 2.16 -32.96
CA GLU A 187 21.34 3.63 -32.97
C GLU A 187 22.55 4.16 -33.76
N GLY A 188 23.75 3.62 -33.52
CA GLY A 188 24.98 4.02 -34.22
C GLY A 188 24.95 3.73 -35.72
N GLN A 189 24.10 2.81 -36.16
CA GLN A 189 23.85 2.49 -37.58
C GLN A 189 22.72 3.33 -38.22
N TYR A 190 22.28 4.44 -37.57
CA TYR A 190 21.39 5.51 -38.05
C TYR A 190 20.71 5.29 -39.43
N PRO A 191 19.37 5.34 -39.54
CA PRO A 191 18.32 4.65 -38.81
C PRO A 191 17.54 3.77 -39.81
N ARG A 192 18.19 2.75 -40.40
CA ARG A 192 17.59 2.03 -41.56
C ARG A 192 16.82 0.76 -41.24
N SER A 193 16.61 0.39 -39.98
CA SER A 193 15.99 -0.91 -39.69
C SER A 193 14.98 -0.90 -38.53
N ALA A 194 13.83 -0.29 -38.76
CA ALA A 194 12.64 -0.43 -37.91
C ALA A 194 12.34 -1.90 -37.55
N LYS A 195 12.65 -2.86 -38.44
CA LYS A 195 12.51 -4.30 -38.19
C LYS A 195 13.47 -4.84 -37.11
N ARG A 196 14.71 -4.34 -37.05
CA ARG A 196 15.67 -4.75 -35.99
C ARG A 196 15.27 -4.13 -34.66
N ALA A 197 14.83 -2.87 -34.66
CA ALA A 197 14.30 -2.21 -33.48
C ALA A 197 13.02 -2.90 -32.95
N GLU A 198 12.10 -3.30 -33.83
CA GLU A 198 10.91 -4.08 -33.45
C GLU A 198 11.28 -5.44 -32.87
N THR A 199 12.30 -6.10 -33.42
CA THR A 199 12.76 -7.39 -32.88
C THR A 199 13.38 -7.23 -31.50
N LEU A 200 14.22 -6.21 -31.29
CA LEU A 200 14.78 -5.90 -29.98
C LEU A 200 13.70 -5.50 -28.97
N LEU A 201 12.69 -4.74 -29.39
CA LEU A 201 11.55 -4.42 -28.54
C LEU A 201 10.87 -5.69 -28.01
N LEU A 202 10.58 -6.65 -28.89
CA LEU A 202 9.95 -7.91 -28.48
C LEU A 202 10.82 -8.72 -27.52
N GLU A 203 12.15 -8.72 -27.71
CA GLU A 203 13.08 -9.38 -26.78
C GLU A 203 13.10 -8.71 -25.41
N THR A 204 13.10 -7.37 -25.34
CA THR A 204 13.00 -6.66 -24.06
C THR A 204 11.65 -6.88 -23.39
N GLU A 205 10.56 -6.98 -24.16
CA GLU A 205 9.23 -7.32 -23.67
C GLU A 205 9.19 -8.75 -23.10
N ALA A 206 9.85 -9.71 -23.76
CA ALA A 206 10.00 -11.07 -23.26
C ALA A 206 10.79 -11.13 -21.95
N LEU A 207 11.91 -10.41 -21.84
CA LEU A 207 12.68 -10.31 -20.59
C LEU A 207 11.80 -9.78 -19.44
N ILE A 208 11.09 -8.67 -19.65
CA ILE A 208 10.15 -8.13 -18.66
C ILE A 208 9.07 -9.17 -18.30
N GLY A 209 8.63 -9.93 -19.30
CA GLY A 209 7.73 -11.07 -19.14
C GLY A 209 8.27 -12.14 -18.19
N ASP A 210 9.49 -12.61 -18.44
CA ASP A 210 10.16 -13.63 -17.62
C ASP A 210 10.35 -13.15 -16.19
N MET A 211 10.71 -11.88 -16.00
CA MET A 211 10.78 -11.26 -14.68
C MET A 211 9.41 -11.22 -14.01
N ARG A 212 8.36 -10.85 -14.76
CA ARG A 212 6.99 -10.85 -14.27
C ARG A 212 6.50 -12.21 -13.85
N ALA A 213 6.90 -13.26 -14.56
CA ALA A 213 6.52 -14.64 -14.27
C ALA A 213 7.11 -15.16 -12.94
N ARG A 214 8.15 -14.49 -12.39
CA ARG A 214 8.68 -14.81 -11.05
C ARG A 214 7.71 -14.44 -9.94
N TRP A 215 6.74 -13.55 -10.20
CA TRP A 215 5.68 -13.22 -9.26
C TRP A 215 4.48 -14.17 -9.41
N PRO A 216 3.81 -14.56 -8.31
CA PRO A 216 2.67 -15.46 -8.36
C PRO A 216 1.42 -14.81 -9.00
N GLU A 217 1.28 -13.49 -8.91
CA GLU A 217 0.16 -12.71 -9.45
C GLU A 217 0.64 -11.36 -10.03
N PRO A 218 -0.14 -10.73 -10.94
CA PRO A 218 0.19 -9.40 -11.44
C PRO A 218 0.31 -8.37 -10.31
N LEU A 219 1.40 -7.61 -10.32
CA LEU A 219 1.60 -6.50 -9.38
C LEU A 219 0.51 -5.42 -9.55
N PRO A 220 0.23 -4.64 -8.49
CA PRO A 220 -0.61 -3.45 -8.59
C PRO A 220 -0.18 -2.54 -9.74
N GLY A 221 -1.13 -2.07 -10.54
CA GLY A 221 -0.85 -1.22 -11.71
C GLY A 221 -0.53 -1.96 -13.01
N ALA A 222 -0.26 -3.28 -12.99
CA ALA A 222 0.06 -4.06 -14.20
C ALA A 222 -1.06 -4.03 -15.26
N ALA A 223 -2.32 -3.83 -14.85
CA ALA A 223 -3.45 -3.65 -15.76
C ALA A 223 -3.33 -2.37 -16.62
N ALA A 224 -2.91 -1.26 -16.01
CA ALA A 224 -2.70 0.00 -16.72
C ALA A 224 -1.51 -0.12 -17.70
N GLU A 225 -0.45 -0.81 -17.29
CA GLU A 225 0.70 -1.10 -18.13
C GLU A 225 0.34 -1.97 -19.34
N LEU A 226 -0.52 -2.98 -19.14
CA LEU A 226 -1.02 -3.82 -20.22
C LEU A 226 -1.79 -2.99 -21.25
N ILE A 227 -2.70 -2.11 -20.79
CA ILE A 227 -3.46 -1.22 -21.67
C ILE A 227 -2.50 -0.33 -22.48
N GLN A 228 -1.57 0.34 -21.83
CA GLN A 228 -0.61 1.22 -22.51
C GLN A 228 0.25 0.46 -23.53
N THR A 229 0.77 -0.72 -23.15
CA THR A 229 1.60 -1.53 -24.04
C THR A 229 0.80 -2.04 -25.24
N ALA A 230 -0.46 -2.44 -25.04
CA ALA A 230 -1.37 -2.82 -26.10
C ALA A 230 -1.66 -1.67 -27.07
N LEU A 231 -1.89 -0.45 -26.56
CA LEU A 231 -2.11 0.74 -27.39
C LEU A 231 -0.89 1.05 -28.27
N ILE A 232 0.31 1.04 -27.69
CA ILE A 232 1.57 1.32 -28.40
C ILE A 232 1.84 0.26 -29.48
N THR A 233 1.55 -1.01 -29.19
CA THR A 233 1.71 -2.13 -30.15
C THR A 233 0.60 -2.16 -31.23
N GLY A 234 -0.32 -1.20 -31.19
CA GLY A 234 -1.33 -0.97 -32.23
C GLY A 234 -2.61 -1.78 -32.07
N PHE A 235 -2.94 -2.18 -30.84
CA PHE A 235 -4.24 -2.70 -30.43
C PHE A 235 -5.06 -1.58 -29.80
N SER A 236 -6.39 -1.75 -29.73
CA SER A 236 -7.18 -0.99 -28.77
C SER A 236 -7.25 -1.78 -27.46
N ALA A 237 -7.27 -1.09 -26.33
CA ALA A 237 -7.35 -1.75 -25.03
C ALA A 237 -8.15 -0.94 -24.03
N ASP A 238 -9.01 -1.62 -23.28
CA ASP A 238 -9.87 -1.01 -22.26
C ASP A 238 -9.92 -1.91 -21.01
N ARG A 239 -10.12 -1.27 -19.86
CA ARG A 239 -10.37 -1.98 -18.60
C ARG A 239 -11.85 -2.33 -18.46
N THR A 240 -12.13 -3.53 -17.97
CA THR A 240 -13.48 -3.99 -17.64
C THR A 240 -13.51 -4.72 -16.31
N ASN A 241 -14.70 -5.00 -15.79
CA ASN A 241 -14.89 -5.77 -14.56
C ASN A 241 -14.37 -7.22 -14.67
N THR A 242 -14.17 -7.73 -15.89
CA THR A 242 -13.68 -9.09 -16.16
C THR A 242 -12.18 -9.17 -16.45
N GLY A 243 -11.47 -8.04 -16.49
CA GLY A 243 -10.06 -7.98 -16.90
C GLY A 243 -9.76 -6.83 -17.85
N VAL A 244 -8.57 -6.85 -18.43
CA VAL A 244 -8.22 -5.95 -19.55
C VAL A 244 -8.65 -6.61 -20.85
N ILE A 245 -9.38 -5.86 -21.67
CA ILE A 245 -9.79 -6.28 -23.01
C ILE A 245 -8.85 -5.63 -24.02
N VAL A 246 -8.23 -6.44 -24.88
CA VAL A 246 -7.39 -6.01 -26.00
C VAL A 246 -8.09 -6.40 -27.30
N ARG A 247 -8.25 -5.46 -28.25
CA ARG A 247 -8.95 -5.71 -29.52
C ARG A 247 -8.12 -5.31 -30.73
N SER A 248 -8.33 -6.02 -31.83
CA SER A 248 -7.80 -5.63 -33.13
C SER A 248 -8.62 -6.19 -34.28
N GLU A 249 -8.84 -5.34 -35.28
CA GLU A 249 -9.44 -5.70 -36.56
C GLU A 249 -8.38 -6.25 -37.55
N ARG A 250 -7.09 -6.19 -37.18
CA ARG A 250 -5.96 -6.47 -38.06
C ARG A 250 -5.48 -7.92 -38.00
N PHE A 251 -6.16 -8.80 -37.28
CA PHE A 251 -5.79 -10.21 -37.22
C PHE A 251 -6.04 -10.92 -38.55
N PHE A 252 -7.01 -10.47 -39.34
CA PHE A 252 -7.28 -10.96 -40.68
C PHE A 252 -6.97 -9.86 -41.70
N LYS A 253 -6.29 -10.23 -42.77
CA LYS A 253 -6.13 -9.38 -43.96
C LYS A 253 -7.46 -9.30 -44.71
N ALA A 254 -7.60 -8.36 -45.64
CA ALA A 254 -8.76 -8.28 -46.53
C ALA A 254 -9.02 -9.59 -47.31
N SER A 255 -7.96 -10.36 -47.60
CA SER A 255 -8.06 -11.70 -48.22
C SER A 255 -8.64 -12.78 -47.30
N GLY A 256 -8.81 -12.49 -46.02
CA GLY A 256 -9.22 -13.45 -44.99
C GLY A 256 -8.08 -14.30 -44.40
N GLN A 257 -6.84 -14.10 -44.86
CA GLN A 257 -5.67 -14.75 -44.28
C GLN A 257 -5.27 -14.11 -42.95
N VAL A 258 -4.74 -14.92 -42.03
CA VAL A 258 -4.22 -14.43 -40.74
C VAL A 258 -2.98 -13.55 -40.96
N SER A 259 -2.93 -12.40 -40.31
CA SER A 259 -1.83 -11.46 -40.35
C SER A 259 -0.69 -11.90 -39.43
N SER A 260 0.42 -12.38 -40.00
CA SER A 260 1.60 -12.77 -39.22
C SER A 260 2.18 -11.63 -38.38
N ALA A 261 2.10 -10.39 -38.86
CA ALA A 261 2.60 -9.23 -38.12
C ALA A 261 1.76 -8.95 -36.87
N THR A 262 0.43 -9.02 -36.99
CA THR A 262 -0.48 -8.82 -35.85
C THR A 262 -0.33 -9.96 -34.83
N VAL A 263 -0.21 -11.20 -35.31
CA VAL A 263 0.04 -12.37 -34.45
C VAL A 263 1.38 -12.23 -33.71
N LYS A 264 2.45 -11.77 -34.38
CA LYS A 264 3.76 -11.54 -33.75
C LYS A 264 3.69 -10.48 -32.65
N ARG A 265 3.02 -9.36 -32.89
CA ARG A 265 2.84 -8.31 -31.86
C ARG A 265 1.98 -8.81 -30.69
N PHE A 266 0.93 -9.58 -30.97
CA PHE A 266 0.13 -10.18 -29.92
C PHE A 266 0.92 -11.20 -29.09
N HIS A 267 1.81 -11.96 -29.73
CA HIS A 267 2.74 -12.85 -29.03
C HIS A 267 3.66 -12.09 -28.07
N GLY A 268 4.26 -10.98 -28.52
CA GLY A 268 5.06 -10.12 -27.64
C GLY A 268 4.28 -9.60 -26.43
N LEU A 269 3.01 -9.23 -26.66
CA LEU A 269 2.12 -8.82 -25.57
C LEU A 269 1.85 -9.95 -24.57
N LEU A 270 1.67 -11.18 -25.04
CA LEU A 270 1.49 -12.35 -24.17
C LEU A 270 2.77 -12.64 -23.37
N GLN A 271 3.94 -12.57 -24.00
CA GLN A 271 5.21 -12.77 -23.32
C GLN A 271 5.42 -11.70 -22.24
N ALA A 272 5.22 -10.42 -22.56
CA ALA A 272 5.38 -9.32 -21.60
C ALA A 272 4.45 -9.43 -20.40
N PHE A 273 3.25 -9.97 -20.57
CA PHE A 273 2.25 -10.06 -19.52
C PHE A 273 1.91 -11.54 -19.31
N PRO A 274 2.65 -12.29 -18.48
CA PRO A 274 2.61 -13.77 -18.48
C PRO A 274 1.46 -14.39 -17.67
N HIS A 275 0.74 -13.61 -16.87
CA HIS A 275 -0.18 -14.19 -15.88
C HIS A 275 -1.52 -14.59 -16.48
N GLY A 276 -2.00 -15.78 -16.06
CA GLY A 276 -3.36 -16.26 -16.24
C GLY A 276 -3.81 -16.52 -17.69
N PRO A 277 -5.00 -17.10 -17.87
CA PRO A 277 -5.54 -17.41 -19.18
C PRO A 277 -5.99 -16.16 -19.92
N VAL A 278 -5.88 -16.22 -21.25
CA VAL A 278 -6.35 -15.19 -22.18
C VAL A 278 -7.44 -15.78 -23.07
N ALA A 279 -8.64 -15.20 -23.00
CA ALA A 279 -9.79 -15.65 -23.77
C ALA A 279 -10.05 -14.72 -24.96
N CYS A 280 -9.81 -15.22 -26.18
CA CYS A 280 -10.02 -14.51 -27.43
C CYS A 280 -11.35 -14.89 -28.08
N GLN A 281 -12.10 -13.89 -28.54
CA GLN A 281 -13.35 -14.02 -29.26
C GLN A 281 -13.23 -13.33 -30.61
N VAL A 282 -13.56 -14.04 -31.68
CA VAL A 282 -13.60 -13.52 -33.04
C VAL A 282 -15.04 -13.15 -33.38
N ALA A 283 -15.27 -11.87 -33.67
CA ALA A 283 -16.55 -11.39 -34.16
C ALA A 283 -16.83 -11.96 -35.55
N VAL A 284 -17.93 -12.69 -35.71
CA VAL A 284 -18.35 -13.29 -36.98
C VAL A 284 -19.80 -12.90 -37.29
N PRO A 285 -20.17 -12.78 -38.58
CA PRO A 285 -21.55 -12.44 -38.95
C PRO A 285 -22.54 -13.57 -38.60
N GLU A 286 -22.10 -14.82 -38.61
CA GLU A 286 -22.91 -16.00 -38.28
C GLU A 286 -22.02 -17.14 -37.75
N LEU A 287 -22.50 -17.93 -36.78
CA LEU A 287 -21.73 -19.03 -36.18
C LEU A 287 -21.56 -20.23 -37.14
N ARG A 288 -22.51 -20.44 -38.04
CA ARG A 288 -22.53 -21.60 -38.96
C ARG A 288 -21.69 -21.39 -40.22
N SER A 289 -21.01 -20.25 -40.36
CA SER A 289 -20.21 -19.94 -41.54
C SER A 289 -18.98 -20.85 -41.64
N ARG A 290 -18.96 -21.73 -42.65
CA ARG A 290 -17.81 -22.60 -42.96
C ARG A 290 -16.55 -21.81 -43.34
N VAL A 291 -16.70 -20.60 -43.85
CA VAL A 291 -15.57 -19.74 -44.23
C VAL A 291 -14.93 -19.16 -42.97
N TRP A 292 -15.72 -18.60 -42.05
CA TRP A 292 -15.19 -18.09 -40.79
C TRP A 292 -14.67 -19.18 -39.87
N ALA A 293 -15.32 -20.34 -39.81
CA ALA A 293 -14.80 -21.49 -39.07
C ALA A 293 -13.37 -21.87 -39.52
N ARG A 294 -13.11 -21.90 -40.83
CA ARG A 294 -11.76 -22.16 -41.38
C ARG A 294 -10.77 -21.05 -41.04
N ARG A 295 -11.17 -19.78 -41.18
CA ARG A 295 -10.30 -18.63 -40.84
C ARG A 295 -9.92 -18.62 -39.37
N VAL A 296 -10.88 -18.84 -38.49
CA VAL A 296 -10.67 -18.90 -37.03
C VAL A 296 -9.81 -20.10 -36.68
N ALA A 297 -10.04 -21.28 -37.28
CA ALA A 297 -9.16 -22.43 -37.11
C ALA A 297 -7.71 -22.13 -37.49
N SER A 298 -7.46 -21.41 -38.59
CA SER A 298 -6.11 -20.96 -38.94
C SER A 298 -5.51 -19.98 -37.91
N LEU A 299 -6.32 -19.16 -37.25
CA LEU A 299 -5.86 -18.29 -36.16
C LEU A 299 -5.52 -19.12 -34.90
N VAL A 300 -6.38 -20.07 -34.54
CA VAL A 300 -6.13 -21.00 -33.42
C VAL A 300 -4.84 -21.79 -33.65
N GLU A 301 -4.62 -22.28 -34.87
CA GLU A 301 -3.38 -22.98 -35.24
C GLU A 301 -2.15 -22.07 -35.08
N ARG A 302 -2.28 -20.78 -35.38
CA ARG A 302 -1.19 -19.80 -35.17
C ARG A 302 -0.91 -19.55 -33.70
N PHE A 303 -1.94 -19.43 -32.87
CA PHE A 303 -1.78 -19.30 -31.42
C PHE A 303 -1.24 -20.59 -30.78
N GLY A 304 -1.64 -21.76 -31.27
CA GLY A 304 -1.14 -23.05 -30.81
C GLY A 304 0.33 -23.34 -31.12
N ARG A 305 1.02 -22.45 -31.88
CA ARG A 305 2.46 -22.52 -32.16
C ARG A 305 3.29 -21.55 -31.32
N MET A 306 2.67 -20.84 -30.38
CA MET A 306 3.35 -19.94 -29.44
C MET A 306 3.94 -20.71 -28.26
N ASP A 307 4.80 -20.05 -27.47
CA ASP A 307 5.57 -20.68 -26.40
C ASP A 307 4.68 -21.25 -25.28
N ASP A 308 3.45 -20.74 -25.13
CA ASP A 308 2.42 -21.25 -24.20
C ASP A 308 1.05 -21.40 -24.89
N PRO A 309 0.83 -22.52 -25.62
CA PRO A 309 -0.37 -22.71 -26.42
C PRO A 309 -1.63 -22.96 -25.59
N GLY A 310 -1.49 -23.37 -24.32
CA GLY A 310 -2.61 -23.65 -23.41
C GLY A 310 -3.22 -22.38 -22.81
N ARG A 311 -2.50 -21.26 -22.90
CA ARG A 311 -2.90 -19.99 -22.29
C ARG A 311 -3.97 -19.24 -23.07
N VAL A 312 -4.00 -19.40 -24.40
CA VAL A 312 -4.93 -18.67 -25.26
C VAL A 312 -6.07 -19.59 -25.70
N SER A 313 -7.28 -19.32 -25.20
CA SER A 313 -8.50 -19.93 -25.72
C SER A 313 -9.10 -19.04 -26.79
N THR A 314 -9.59 -19.60 -27.90
CA THR A 314 -10.17 -18.81 -29.00
C THR A 314 -11.51 -19.37 -29.43
N GLY A 315 -12.53 -18.50 -29.47
CA GLY A 315 -13.89 -18.85 -29.89
C GLY A 315 -14.47 -17.86 -30.89
N MET A 316 -15.62 -18.21 -31.46
CA MET A 316 -16.41 -17.32 -32.32
C MET A 316 -17.57 -16.71 -31.54
N VAL A 317 -17.90 -15.46 -31.83
CA VAL A 317 -19.07 -14.78 -31.27
C VAL A 317 -19.81 -14.02 -32.37
N VAL A 318 -21.14 -14.12 -32.37
CA VAL A 318 -21.99 -13.29 -33.24
C VAL A 318 -22.34 -12.02 -32.49
N THR A 319 -21.94 -10.88 -33.04
CA THR A 319 -22.19 -9.56 -32.46
C THR A 319 -22.32 -8.52 -33.56
N GLY A 320 -23.24 -7.57 -33.39
CA GLY A 320 -23.38 -6.40 -34.26
C GLY A 320 -22.53 -5.21 -33.80
N ALA A 321 -21.87 -5.31 -32.64
CA ALA A 321 -21.10 -4.21 -32.06
C ALA A 321 -19.69 -4.06 -32.65
N LEU A 322 -19.18 -5.09 -33.34
CA LEU A 322 -17.83 -5.15 -33.89
C LEU A 322 -17.87 -5.61 -35.35
N GLY A 323 -16.93 -5.12 -36.16
CA GLY A 323 -16.74 -5.59 -37.51
C GLY A 323 -16.41 -7.10 -37.58
N ALA A 324 -16.81 -7.75 -38.66
CA ALA A 324 -16.48 -9.16 -38.88
C ALA A 324 -14.96 -9.36 -38.98
N GLY A 325 -14.42 -10.28 -38.20
CA GLY A 325 -12.98 -10.55 -38.09
C GLY A 325 -12.28 -9.78 -36.98
N THR A 326 -12.96 -8.87 -36.28
CA THR A 326 -12.41 -8.24 -35.09
C THR A 326 -12.19 -9.29 -34.01
N VAL A 327 -10.96 -9.35 -33.48
CA VAL A 327 -10.60 -10.26 -32.38
C VAL A 327 -10.51 -9.45 -31.11
N GLN A 328 -11.20 -9.93 -30.07
CA GLN A 328 -11.20 -9.37 -28.73
C GLN A 328 -10.62 -10.41 -27.76
N CYS A 329 -9.53 -10.09 -27.08
CA CYS A 329 -8.87 -10.96 -26.12
C CYS A 329 -8.95 -10.38 -24.70
N THR A 330 -9.40 -11.18 -23.74
CA THR A 330 -9.55 -10.77 -22.34
C THR A 330 -8.43 -11.37 -21.50
N PHE A 331 -7.65 -10.51 -20.87
CA PHE A 331 -6.59 -10.84 -19.91
C PHE A 331 -7.17 -10.83 -18.49
N ALA A 332 -7.70 -11.98 -18.06
CA ALA A 332 -8.52 -12.08 -16.84
C ALA A 332 -7.73 -11.80 -15.53
N ALA A 333 -6.45 -12.19 -15.49
CA ALA A 333 -5.59 -11.95 -14.33
C ALA A 333 -5.35 -10.45 -14.06
N TYR A 334 -5.55 -9.59 -15.06
CA TYR A 334 -5.24 -8.16 -15.00
C TYR A 334 -6.47 -7.30 -14.68
N ARG A 335 -7.43 -7.82 -13.92
CA ARG A 335 -8.63 -7.06 -13.51
C ARG A 335 -8.33 -5.84 -12.64
N GLY A 336 -7.22 -5.88 -11.87
CA GLY A 336 -6.85 -4.90 -10.84
C GLY A 336 -7.92 -4.73 -9.74
N PRO A 337 -7.62 -4.00 -8.65
CA PRO A 337 -8.62 -3.60 -7.66
C PRO A 337 -9.61 -2.56 -8.19
#